data_AF-A0A371IG82-F1
#
_entry.id   AF-A0A371IG82-F1
#
_cell.length_a   1.000
_cell.length_b   1.000
_cell.length_c   1.000
_cell.angle_alpha   90.00
_cell.angle_beta   90.00
_cell.angle_gamma   90.00
#
_symmetry.space_group_name_H-M   'P 1'
#
loop_
_entity.id
_entity.type
_entity.pdbx_description
1 polymer ?
#
loop_
_entity_poly.entity_id
_entity_poly.type
_entity_poly.pdbx_seq_one_letter_code
_entity_poly.pdbx_strand_id
1 'polypeptide(L)'
;MRGCPLPLTKLAPPPHLGIATNFKCFPFPIAAIATPKPSLFLSIHHPHSNAHFSSSSLAAQQQQQLETDDEEEENFQVLTVLKTDYNDILIVDTPKSRMLLLDSSHSVHSILYKEQKWTGSYWDEFASLPAIVPKGPIAILGLGGGTAAHLMLDLWPSLQLDGWEIDQILIDKARDYFGLSDLEKTTEDGGVLNVHIGDVFIPSKDLHRRYAGIVVDLFSDGKVLPQLHEVTTWLELNERLMANGRFMVNCGGIGGGSSAMEGSADPKNLSSDESWLLNPALKALSNAFPGQISWKRMPKENGENFMALTGPLPDLESWSASVPSPLSRSKLGLESSSES
;
A
#
# COMPACT_ATOMS: atom_id res chain seq x y z
N MET A 1 -7.57 -34.94 29.02
CA MET A 1 -8.96 -35.29 28.66
C MET A 1 -9.18 -34.85 27.23
N ARG A 2 -9.57 -35.76 26.34
CA ARG A 2 -9.85 -35.48 24.92
C ARG A 2 -11.19 -34.74 24.82
N GLY A 3 -11.20 -33.55 24.24
CA GLY A 3 -12.44 -32.82 23.92
C GLY A 3 -12.93 -33.22 22.52
N CYS A 4 -14.14 -33.74 22.45
CA CYS A 4 -14.83 -34.05 21.19
C CYS A 4 -15.30 -32.77 20.48
N PRO A 5 -15.31 -32.74 19.14
CA PRO A 5 -15.96 -31.68 18.38
C PRO A 5 -17.49 -31.84 18.42
N LEU A 6 -18.22 -30.75 18.64
CA LEU A 6 -19.68 -30.69 18.57
C LEU A 6 -20.13 -30.14 17.20
N PRO A 7 -21.18 -30.70 16.56
CA PRO A 7 -21.76 -30.15 15.34
C PRO A 7 -22.59 -28.88 15.62
N LEU A 8 -22.43 -27.87 14.75
CA LEU A 8 -23.18 -26.60 14.79
C LEU A 8 -24.63 -26.79 14.30
N THR A 9 -25.47 -27.35 15.16
CA THR A 9 -26.92 -27.06 15.16
C THR A 9 -27.38 -27.05 16.61
N LYS A 10 -27.29 -25.87 17.26
CA LYS A 10 -27.93 -25.43 18.51
C LYS A 10 -26.96 -24.58 19.33
N LEU A 11 -26.78 -23.34 18.92
CA LEU A 11 -26.57 -22.20 19.80
C LEU A 11 -26.99 -20.98 18.99
N ALA A 12 -28.22 -20.52 19.24
CA ALA A 12 -28.78 -19.35 18.59
C ALA A 12 -28.04 -18.10 19.11
N PRO A 13 -27.58 -17.20 18.23
CA PRO A 13 -27.09 -15.89 18.64
C PRO A 13 -28.27 -14.98 19.06
N PRO A 14 -28.04 -13.97 19.91
CA PRO A 14 -29.04 -12.92 20.16
C PRO A 14 -29.32 -12.14 18.86
N PRO A 15 -30.51 -11.57 18.69
CA PRO A 15 -30.97 -11.16 17.37
C PRO A 15 -30.59 -9.72 17.08
N HIS A 16 -29.40 -9.42 16.54
CA HIS A 16 -29.20 -8.17 15.79
C HIS A 16 -28.12 -8.34 14.70
N LEU A 17 -28.51 -7.95 13.48
CA LEU A 17 -27.77 -7.89 12.20
C LEU A 17 -27.07 -9.18 11.75
N GLY A 18 -27.83 -10.01 11.03
CA GLY A 18 -27.24 -10.93 10.06
C GLY A 18 -26.69 -10.11 8.89
N ILE A 19 -25.37 -9.95 8.85
CA ILE A 19 -24.66 -9.56 7.63
C ILE A 19 -23.94 -10.81 7.14
N ALA A 20 -24.42 -11.39 6.04
CA ALA A 20 -23.61 -12.31 5.25
C ALA A 20 -22.63 -11.46 4.44
N THR A 21 -21.47 -11.15 5.03
CA THR A 21 -20.36 -10.56 4.26
C THR A 21 -19.60 -11.69 3.58
N ASN A 22 -19.84 -11.88 2.29
CA ASN A 22 -18.89 -12.60 1.44
C ASN A 22 -17.64 -11.73 1.32
N PHE A 23 -16.61 -12.03 2.11
CA PHE A 23 -15.31 -11.38 1.95
C PHE A 23 -14.68 -11.89 0.65
N LYS A 24 -14.52 -11.01 -0.33
CA LYS A 24 -13.58 -11.27 -1.42
C LYS A 24 -12.18 -11.07 -0.86
N CYS A 25 -11.46 -12.16 -0.59
CA CYS A 25 -10.04 -12.10 -0.37
C CYS A 25 -9.41 -11.68 -1.70
N PHE A 26 -8.69 -10.56 -1.74
CA PHE A 26 -7.89 -10.19 -2.91
C PHE A 26 -6.52 -10.85 -2.75
N PRO A 27 -6.21 -11.92 -3.49
CA PRO A 27 -4.83 -12.36 -3.58
C PRO A 27 -4.06 -11.28 -4.35
N PHE A 28 -3.13 -10.59 -3.69
CA PHE A 28 -2.12 -9.80 -4.39
C PHE A 28 -1.18 -10.81 -5.07
N PRO A 29 -1.14 -10.87 -6.42
CA PRO A 29 -0.38 -11.90 -7.11
C PRO A 29 1.12 -11.71 -6.89
N ILE A 30 1.79 -12.77 -6.43
CA ILE A 30 3.25 -12.85 -6.37
C ILE A 30 3.76 -13.09 -7.79
N ALA A 31 4.49 -12.13 -8.36
CA ALA A 31 5.21 -12.38 -9.61
C ALA A 31 6.30 -13.44 -9.37
N ALA A 32 6.10 -14.65 -9.90
CA ALA A 32 7.07 -15.72 -9.83
C ALA A 32 8.39 -15.33 -10.52
N ILE A 33 9.49 -15.39 -9.79
CA ILE A 33 10.84 -15.08 -10.28
C ILE A 33 11.31 -16.23 -11.19
N ALA A 34 11.29 -16.01 -12.51
CA ALA A 34 11.85 -16.95 -13.47
C ALA A 34 13.38 -16.87 -13.50
N THR A 35 14.06 -17.95 -13.11
CA THR A 35 15.51 -18.11 -13.31
C THR A 35 15.81 -18.48 -14.77
N PRO A 36 16.75 -17.82 -15.47
CA PRO A 36 17.04 -18.15 -16.86
C PRO A 36 17.86 -19.44 -16.98
N LYS A 37 17.41 -20.38 -17.80
CA LYS A 37 18.23 -21.50 -18.32
C LYS A 37 18.93 -21.07 -19.61
N PRO A 38 20.18 -21.54 -19.86
CA PRO A 38 20.99 -21.06 -20.96
C PRO A 38 20.51 -21.60 -22.32
N SER A 39 20.59 -20.73 -23.32
CA SER A 39 20.24 -20.94 -24.71
C SER A 39 21.20 -21.90 -25.40
N LEU A 40 20.66 -22.91 -26.10
CA LEU A 40 21.36 -23.63 -27.16
C LEU A 40 20.78 -23.21 -28.50
N PHE A 41 21.65 -22.62 -29.32
CA PHE A 41 21.45 -22.35 -30.74
C PHE A 41 21.16 -23.65 -31.51
N LEU A 42 20.26 -23.61 -32.49
CA LEU A 42 20.58 -24.12 -33.82
C LEU A 42 19.71 -23.48 -34.91
N SER A 43 20.29 -23.53 -36.11
CA SER A 43 20.11 -22.63 -37.25
C SER A 43 19.24 -23.19 -38.39
N ILE A 44 18.56 -22.25 -39.09
CA ILE A 44 18.30 -22.12 -40.55
C ILE A 44 17.45 -23.18 -41.30
N HIS A 45 16.35 -22.75 -41.94
CA HIS A 45 16.13 -22.72 -43.42
C HIS A 45 14.63 -22.64 -43.81
N HIS A 46 14.28 -21.62 -44.60
CA HIS A 46 13.16 -21.56 -45.56
C HIS A 46 13.62 -22.16 -46.91
N PRO A 47 12.78 -22.51 -47.93
CA PRO A 47 11.48 -21.87 -48.26
C PRO A 47 10.37 -22.73 -48.98
N HIS A 48 9.25 -22.06 -49.29
CA HIS A 48 8.27 -22.22 -50.40
C HIS A 48 7.50 -23.54 -50.65
N SER A 49 6.16 -23.49 -50.62
CA SER A 49 5.27 -23.54 -51.82
C SER A 49 3.78 -23.72 -51.47
N ASN A 50 2.93 -23.21 -52.36
CA ASN A 50 1.46 -23.15 -52.31
C ASN A 50 0.79 -24.53 -52.48
N ALA A 51 -0.35 -24.74 -51.81
CA ALA A 51 -1.55 -25.36 -52.42
C ALA A 51 -2.76 -25.30 -51.48
N HIS A 52 -3.88 -24.79 -52.01
CA HIS A 52 -5.23 -25.05 -51.51
C HIS A 52 -5.58 -26.52 -51.71
N PHE A 53 -6.18 -27.19 -50.73
CA PHE A 53 -7.30 -28.12 -50.95
C PHE A 53 -8.06 -28.42 -49.66
N SER A 54 -9.38 -28.50 -49.81
CA SER A 54 -10.39 -28.61 -48.76
C SER A 54 -10.57 -30.03 -48.23
N SER A 55 -11.17 -30.09 -47.03
CA SER A 55 -11.99 -31.19 -46.50
C SER A 55 -11.28 -32.49 -46.10
N SER A 56 -11.13 -32.70 -44.78
CA SER A 56 -11.87 -33.76 -44.08
C SER A 56 -11.54 -33.75 -42.58
N SER A 57 -12.62 -33.83 -41.80
CA SER A 57 -12.75 -34.44 -40.48
C SER A 57 -11.48 -34.94 -39.78
N LEU A 58 -11.19 -34.36 -38.61
CA LEU A 58 -10.88 -35.02 -37.33
C LEU A 58 -10.67 -33.91 -36.28
N ALA A 59 -11.79 -33.36 -35.78
CA ALA A 59 -11.75 -32.52 -34.60
C ALA A 59 -11.53 -33.44 -33.39
N ALA A 60 -10.25 -33.71 -33.10
CA ALA A 60 -9.84 -34.24 -31.82
C ALA A 60 -10.29 -33.24 -30.74
N GLN A 61 -11.23 -33.67 -29.90
CA GLN A 61 -11.60 -32.98 -28.68
C GLN A 61 -10.37 -32.94 -27.77
N GLN A 62 -9.60 -31.86 -27.87
CA GLN A 62 -8.82 -31.39 -26.72
C GLN A 62 -9.80 -30.66 -25.83
N GLN A 63 -10.29 -31.37 -24.81
CA GLN A 63 -10.81 -30.72 -23.62
C GLN A 63 -9.69 -29.83 -23.07
N GLN A 64 -9.80 -28.53 -23.32
CA GLN A 64 -9.19 -27.53 -22.46
C GLN A 64 -9.79 -27.78 -21.07
N GLN A 65 -9.00 -28.40 -20.19
CA GLN A 65 -9.18 -28.19 -18.77
C GLN A 65 -9.03 -26.68 -18.56
N LEU A 66 -10.17 -25.99 -18.47
CA LEU A 66 -10.21 -24.78 -17.66
C LEU A 66 -9.82 -25.27 -16.27
N GLU A 67 -8.61 -24.93 -15.85
CA GLU A 67 -8.31 -24.79 -14.44
C GLU A 67 -9.30 -23.74 -13.93
N THR A 68 -10.43 -24.21 -13.43
CA THR A 68 -11.17 -23.46 -12.44
C THR A 68 -10.20 -23.33 -11.28
N ASP A 69 -9.72 -22.10 -11.04
CA ASP A 69 -9.28 -21.69 -9.72
C ASP A 69 -10.44 -22.04 -8.80
N ASP A 70 -10.40 -23.23 -8.21
CA ASP A 70 -11.15 -23.51 -7.01
C ASP A 70 -10.59 -22.49 -6.01
N GLU A 71 -11.30 -21.38 -5.84
CA GLU A 71 -11.09 -20.45 -4.74
C GLU A 71 -11.23 -21.30 -3.47
N GLU A 72 -10.12 -21.88 -3.00
CA GLU A 72 -10.07 -22.56 -1.73
C GLU A 72 -10.62 -21.56 -0.73
N GLU A 73 -11.78 -21.84 -0.12
CA GLU A 73 -12.34 -21.01 0.94
C GLU A 73 -11.27 -20.92 2.03
N GLU A 74 -10.48 -19.84 2.00
CA GLU A 74 -9.44 -19.63 2.98
C GLU A 74 -10.13 -19.45 4.33
N ASN A 75 -9.95 -20.43 5.21
CA ASN A 75 -10.44 -20.33 6.57
C ASN A 75 -9.94 -19.01 7.18
N PHE A 76 -10.88 -18.17 7.61
CA PHE A 76 -10.56 -16.94 8.30
C PHE A 76 -11.14 -16.94 9.72
N GLN A 77 -10.49 -16.19 10.59
CA GLN A 77 -10.95 -15.94 11.95
C GLN A 77 -11.04 -14.44 12.19
N VAL A 78 -12.17 -13.98 12.71
CA VAL A 78 -12.29 -12.62 13.25
C VAL A 78 -11.64 -12.59 14.63
N LEU A 79 -10.58 -11.79 14.78
CA LEU A 79 -9.85 -11.64 16.05
C LEU A 79 -10.46 -10.54 16.92
N THR A 80 -10.93 -9.45 16.31
CA THR A 80 -11.57 -8.36 17.03
C THR A 80 -12.54 -7.60 16.15
N VAL A 81 -13.60 -7.08 16.75
CA VAL A 81 -14.53 -6.11 16.18
C VAL A 81 -14.86 -5.11 17.27
N LEU A 82 -14.53 -3.84 17.09
CA LEU A 82 -14.88 -2.79 18.04
C LEU A 82 -14.96 -1.43 17.34
N LYS A 83 -15.61 -0.48 17.99
CA LYS A 83 -15.72 0.91 17.54
C LYS A 83 -15.01 1.82 18.53
N THR A 84 -14.25 2.77 18.02
CA THR A 84 -13.59 3.85 18.77
C THR A 84 -14.19 5.19 18.36
N ASP A 85 -13.69 6.29 18.93
CA ASP A 85 -14.07 7.64 18.50
C ASP A 85 -13.57 7.98 17.08
N TYR A 86 -12.61 7.21 16.56
CA TYR A 86 -11.97 7.45 15.26
C TYR A 86 -12.30 6.38 14.22
N ASN A 87 -12.43 5.12 14.61
CA ASN A 87 -12.49 3.98 13.70
C ASN A 87 -13.53 2.93 14.08
N ASP A 88 -14.11 2.29 13.07
CA ASP A 88 -14.66 0.93 13.20
C ASP A 88 -13.51 -0.05 12.91
N ILE A 89 -13.04 -0.79 13.91
CA ILE A 89 -11.86 -1.67 13.83
C ILE A 89 -12.32 -3.12 13.67
N LEU A 90 -11.89 -3.76 12.58
CA LEU A 90 -12.04 -5.18 12.32
C LEU A 90 -10.67 -5.81 12.04
N ILE A 91 -10.29 -6.85 12.78
CA ILE A 91 -9.08 -7.63 12.50
C ILE A 91 -9.46 -9.04 12.11
N VAL A 92 -8.99 -9.46 10.93
CA VAL A 92 -9.19 -10.79 10.38
C VAL A 92 -7.85 -11.50 10.23
N ASP A 93 -7.79 -12.76 10.63
CA ASP A 93 -6.63 -13.64 10.48
C ASP A 93 -6.95 -14.76 9.49
N THR A 94 -6.02 -15.05 8.59
CA THR A 94 -6.03 -16.21 7.68
C THR A 94 -4.73 -17.00 7.85
N PRO A 95 -4.60 -18.21 7.31
CA PRO A 95 -3.34 -18.94 7.31
C PRO A 95 -2.16 -18.16 6.71
N LYS A 96 -2.40 -17.21 5.79
CA LYS A 96 -1.36 -16.48 5.06
C LYS A 96 -1.07 -15.10 5.64
N SER A 97 -2.08 -14.41 6.17
CA SER A 97 -1.95 -13.02 6.58
C SER A 97 -2.90 -12.63 7.70
N ARG A 98 -2.64 -11.46 8.27
CA ARG A 98 -3.53 -10.75 9.17
C ARG A 98 -3.83 -9.38 8.57
N MET A 99 -5.11 -9.00 8.57
CA MET A 99 -5.58 -7.78 7.94
C MET A 99 -6.31 -6.91 8.95
N LEU A 100 -6.01 -5.61 8.92
CA LEU A 100 -6.73 -4.56 9.64
C LEU A 100 -7.66 -3.89 8.64
N LEU A 101 -8.95 -3.99 8.90
CA LEU A 101 -9.99 -3.31 8.16
C LEU A 101 -10.52 -2.18 9.04
N LEU A 102 -10.56 -0.98 8.49
CA LEU A 102 -11.03 0.20 9.21
C LEU A 102 -12.30 0.77 8.57
N ASP A 103 -13.00 1.55 9.39
CA ASP A 103 -14.14 2.39 9.05
C ASP A 103 -15.33 1.62 8.42
N SER A 104 -16.37 2.37 8.04
CA SER A 104 -17.59 1.78 7.46
C SER A 104 -17.36 1.13 6.08
N SER A 105 -16.31 1.54 5.36
CA SER A 105 -15.91 0.96 4.08
C SER A 105 -15.31 -0.43 4.23
N HIS A 106 -14.80 -0.78 5.42
CA HIS A 106 -14.03 -2.00 5.66
C HIS A 106 -12.84 -2.12 4.69
N SER A 107 -12.23 -1.00 4.33
CA SER A 107 -11.02 -1.00 3.51
C SER A 107 -9.86 -1.63 4.29
N VAL A 108 -8.94 -2.30 3.59
CA VAL A 108 -7.73 -2.82 4.23
C VAL A 108 -6.75 -1.66 4.46
N HIS A 109 -6.51 -1.33 5.73
CA HIS A 109 -5.56 -0.28 6.14
C HIS A 109 -4.22 -0.84 6.60
N SER A 110 -4.14 -2.13 6.90
CA SER A 110 -2.86 -2.80 7.13
C SER A 110 -2.95 -4.29 6.82
N ILE A 111 -1.84 -4.84 6.36
CA ILE A 111 -1.64 -6.27 6.18
C ILE A 111 -0.30 -6.69 6.77
N LEU A 112 -0.30 -7.84 7.47
CA LEU A 112 0.89 -8.51 7.93
C LEU A 112 0.87 -9.94 7.38
N TYR A 113 1.78 -10.23 6.45
CA TYR A 113 1.97 -11.59 5.96
C TYR A 113 2.77 -12.41 6.98
N LYS A 114 2.44 -13.69 7.12
CA LYS A 114 3.09 -14.57 8.11
C LYS A 114 4.47 -15.06 7.66
N GLU A 115 4.74 -15.05 6.36
CA GLU A 115 5.97 -15.60 5.78
C GLU A 115 6.86 -14.55 5.09
N GLN A 116 6.38 -13.32 4.92
CA GLN A 116 7.12 -12.24 4.26
C GLN A 116 6.70 -10.86 4.77
N LYS A 117 7.49 -9.83 4.46
CA LYS A 117 7.17 -8.42 4.77
C LYS A 117 6.75 -7.60 3.55
N TRP A 118 7.20 -8.00 2.36
CA TRP A 118 6.75 -7.39 1.10
C TRP A 118 5.27 -7.62 0.92
N THR A 119 4.55 -6.57 0.55
CA THR A 119 3.09 -6.63 0.39
C THR A 119 2.66 -6.77 -1.06
N GLY A 120 3.53 -6.38 -2.00
CA GLY A 120 3.14 -6.21 -3.40
C GLY A 120 2.19 -5.04 -3.61
N SER A 121 2.02 -4.13 -2.63
CA SER A 121 1.13 -2.97 -2.67
C SER A 121 1.91 -1.68 -2.41
N TYR A 122 1.21 -0.54 -2.34
CA TYR A 122 1.82 0.79 -2.20
C TYR A 122 2.67 0.95 -0.92
N TRP A 123 2.40 0.18 0.14
CA TRP A 123 3.21 0.22 1.37
C TRP A 123 4.69 -0.08 1.10
N ASP A 124 4.98 -0.90 0.09
CA ASP A 124 6.35 -1.26 -0.28
C ASP A 124 7.14 -0.04 -0.77
N GLU A 125 6.47 0.94 -1.38
CA GLU A 125 7.09 2.15 -1.92
C GLU A 125 7.69 3.03 -0.83
N PHE A 126 7.05 3.09 0.34
CA PHE A 126 7.56 3.84 1.49
C PHE A 126 8.95 3.39 1.92
N ALA A 127 9.28 2.12 1.71
CA ALA A 127 10.59 1.57 2.04
C ALA A 127 11.73 2.05 1.10
N SER A 128 11.41 2.76 0.03
CA SER A 128 12.41 3.45 -0.82
C SER A 128 12.84 4.81 -0.29
N LEU A 129 12.05 5.44 0.59
CA LEU A 129 12.30 6.79 1.10
C LEU A 129 13.68 6.94 1.78
N PRO A 130 14.15 5.99 2.63
CA PRO A 130 15.43 6.14 3.33
C PRO A 130 16.65 6.32 2.42
N ALA A 131 16.59 5.82 1.18
CA ALA A 131 17.69 5.91 0.22
C ALA A 131 17.83 7.31 -0.45
N ILE A 132 16.80 8.15 -0.36
CA ILE A 132 16.71 9.42 -1.11
C ILE A 132 16.58 10.66 -0.21
N VAL A 133 16.65 10.46 1.11
CA VAL A 133 16.60 11.50 2.13
C VAL A 133 17.95 11.61 2.87
N PRO A 134 18.24 12.72 3.55
CA PRO A 134 19.41 12.79 4.43
C PRO A 134 19.34 11.73 5.54
N LYS A 135 20.46 11.49 6.24
CA LYS A 135 20.43 10.66 7.44
C LYS A 135 19.64 11.36 8.54
N GLY A 136 18.69 10.64 9.15
CA GLY A 136 17.91 11.13 10.29
C GLY A 136 16.63 10.32 10.50
N PRO A 137 15.82 10.68 11.50
CA PRO A 137 14.55 10.02 11.76
C PRO A 137 13.56 10.18 10.60
N ILE A 138 12.72 9.17 10.38
CA ILE A 138 11.61 9.24 9.43
C ILE A 138 10.28 9.11 10.19
N ALA A 139 9.35 10.03 9.93
CA ALA A 139 8.01 9.93 10.47
C ALA A 139 7.09 9.11 9.55
N ILE A 140 6.16 8.36 10.13
CA ILE A 140 5.03 7.75 9.43
C ILE A 140 3.75 8.33 10.02
N LEU A 141 3.03 9.16 9.26
CA LEU A 141 1.76 9.75 9.70
C LEU A 141 0.62 8.86 9.22
N GLY A 142 -0.09 8.23 10.16
CA GLY A 142 -1.01 7.13 9.88
C GLY A 142 -0.26 5.81 9.95
N LEU A 143 -0.15 5.24 11.16
CA LEU A 143 0.64 4.04 11.37
C LEU A 143 -0.16 2.76 11.09
N GLY A 144 -1.46 2.77 11.39
CA GLY A 144 -2.31 1.58 11.29
C GLY A 144 -1.73 0.40 12.10
N GLY A 145 -1.73 -0.78 11.50
CA GLY A 145 -1.08 -1.99 12.01
C GLY A 145 0.44 -2.01 11.83
N GLY A 146 1.05 -0.98 11.25
CA GLY A 146 2.51 -0.87 11.09
C GLY A 146 3.10 -1.58 9.88
N THR A 147 2.31 -1.87 8.84
CA THR A 147 2.75 -2.59 7.63
C THR A 147 4.01 -1.98 7.00
N ALA A 148 4.01 -0.67 6.76
CA ALA A 148 5.18 0.01 6.21
C ALA A 148 6.38 -0.04 7.17
N ALA A 149 6.15 0.15 8.48
CA ALA A 149 7.22 0.14 9.49
C ALA A 149 7.93 -1.22 9.57
N HIS A 150 7.19 -2.32 9.47
CA HIS A 150 7.76 -3.68 9.43
C HIS A 150 8.76 -3.85 8.30
N LEU A 151 8.38 -3.44 7.09
CA LEU A 151 9.25 -3.54 5.92
C LEU A 151 10.43 -2.55 6.02
N MET A 152 10.18 -1.31 6.45
CA MET A 152 11.23 -0.30 6.57
C MET A 152 12.33 -0.72 7.54
N LEU A 153 11.99 -1.27 8.72
CA LEU A 153 12.99 -1.75 9.69
C LEU A 153 13.66 -3.06 9.27
N ASP A 154 13.04 -3.86 8.40
CA ASP A 154 13.68 -5.04 7.82
C ASP A 154 14.80 -4.66 6.86
N LEU A 155 14.53 -3.69 5.98
CA LEU A 155 15.48 -3.27 4.95
C LEU A 155 16.50 -2.27 5.47
N TRP A 156 16.12 -1.47 6.47
CA TRP A 156 16.92 -0.41 7.06
C TRP A 156 17.00 -0.61 8.57
N PRO A 157 17.74 -1.63 9.04
CA PRO A 157 17.71 -2.04 10.45
C PRO A 157 18.26 -0.99 11.42
N SER A 158 18.96 0.06 10.96
CA SER A 158 19.40 1.18 11.80
C SER A 158 18.42 2.37 11.85
N LEU A 159 17.30 2.29 11.13
CA LEU A 159 16.37 3.40 10.93
C LEU A 159 15.67 3.80 12.24
N GLN A 160 15.63 5.10 12.51
CA GLN A 160 14.80 5.67 13.57
C GLN A 160 13.45 6.04 12.97
N LEU A 161 12.39 5.35 13.38
CA LEU A 161 11.03 5.63 12.96
C LEU A 161 10.23 6.30 14.08
N ASP A 162 9.47 7.33 13.72
CA ASP A 162 8.44 7.93 14.58
C ASP A 162 7.07 7.67 13.93
N GLY A 163 6.33 6.68 14.42
CA GLY A 163 5.01 6.34 13.91
C GLY A 163 3.91 7.08 14.65
N TRP A 164 3.05 7.80 13.94
CA TRP A 164 1.95 8.59 14.50
C TRP A 164 0.61 7.96 14.18
N GLU A 165 -0.23 7.81 15.20
CA GLU A 165 -1.61 7.34 15.09
C GLU A 165 -2.50 8.12 16.06
N ILE A 166 -3.69 8.51 15.64
CA ILE A 166 -4.60 9.26 16.49
C ILE A 166 -5.37 8.33 17.44
N ASP A 167 -5.60 7.08 17.02
CA ASP A 167 -6.38 6.09 17.74
C ASP A 167 -5.50 5.19 18.63
N GLN A 168 -5.47 5.49 19.94
CA GLN A 168 -4.75 4.69 20.94
C GLN A 168 -5.21 3.22 20.96
N ILE A 169 -6.51 2.97 20.81
CA ILE A 169 -7.05 1.61 20.90
C ILE A 169 -6.61 0.81 19.69
N LEU A 170 -6.55 1.44 18.50
CA LEU A 170 -5.98 0.83 17.31
C LEU A 170 -4.53 0.42 17.54
N ILE A 171 -3.69 1.29 18.11
CA ILE A 171 -2.30 0.97 18.42
C ILE A 171 -2.18 -0.19 19.41
N ASP A 172 -3.02 -0.24 20.44
CA ASP A 172 -3.01 -1.35 21.38
C ASP A 172 -3.36 -2.68 20.67
N LYS A 173 -4.30 -2.65 19.73
CA LYS A 173 -4.60 -3.82 18.89
C LYS A 173 -3.47 -4.14 17.90
N ALA A 174 -2.77 -3.15 17.36
CA ALA A 174 -1.59 -3.35 16.53
C ALA A 174 -0.44 -4.01 17.30
N ARG A 175 -0.26 -3.64 18.57
CA ARG A 175 0.68 -4.29 19.50
C ARG A 175 0.31 -5.75 19.78
N ASP A 176 -0.97 -6.01 20.04
CA ASP A 176 -1.49 -7.36 20.31
C ASP A 176 -1.39 -8.29 19.10
N TYR A 177 -1.71 -7.77 17.91
CA TYR A 177 -2.01 -8.60 16.75
C TYR A 177 -1.07 -8.39 15.56
N PHE A 178 -0.42 -7.25 15.40
CA PHE A 178 0.43 -6.97 14.24
C PHE A 178 1.92 -6.96 14.58
N GLY A 179 2.32 -7.37 15.78
CA GLY A 179 3.74 -7.41 16.18
C GLY A 179 4.36 -6.02 16.31
N LEU A 180 3.56 -4.96 16.49
CA LEU A 180 4.07 -3.60 16.62
C LEU A 180 5.01 -3.46 17.83
N SER A 181 4.72 -4.18 18.93
CA SER A 181 5.56 -4.23 20.13
C SER A 181 6.98 -4.74 19.87
N ASP A 182 7.19 -5.54 18.81
CA ASP A 182 8.51 -6.02 18.45
C ASP A 182 9.32 -4.96 17.72
N LEU A 183 8.66 -4.07 16.96
CA LEU A 183 9.31 -2.92 16.31
C LEU A 183 9.70 -1.81 17.31
N GLU A 184 8.98 -1.73 18.43
CA GLU A 184 9.30 -0.80 19.54
C GLU A 184 10.57 -1.24 20.32
N LYS A 185 11.10 -2.43 20.05
CA LYS A 185 12.40 -2.88 20.56
C LYS A 185 13.51 -2.45 19.62
N THR A 186 14.63 -2.00 20.19
CA THR A 186 15.81 -1.65 19.40
C THR A 186 16.38 -2.88 18.70
N THR A 187 16.60 -2.78 17.39
CA THR A 187 17.29 -3.80 16.59
C THR A 187 18.78 -3.88 16.96
N GLU A 188 19.49 -4.88 16.45
CA GLU A 188 20.95 -4.99 16.64
C GLU A 188 21.71 -3.79 16.04
N ASP A 189 21.20 -3.21 14.96
CA ASP A 189 21.80 -2.06 14.28
C ASP A 189 21.29 -0.70 14.83
N GLY A 190 20.54 -0.73 15.92
CA GLY A 190 20.10 0.46 16.64
C GLY A 190 18.79 1.09 16.14
N GLY A 191 18.15 0.53 15.11
CA GLY A 191 16.85 0.98 14.62
C GLY A 191 15.72 0.68 15.59
N VAL A 192 14.66 1.48 15.55
CA VAL A 192 13.52 1.37 16.46
C VAL A 192 12.32 2.13 15.91
N LEU A 193 11.11 1.66 16.22
CA LEU A 193 9.87 2.40 16.05
C LEU A 193 9.47 3.06 17.39
N ASN A 194 9.37 4.37 17.43
CA ASN A 194 8.74 5.09 18.53
C ASN A 194 7.30 5.44 18.11
N VAL A 195 6.32 4.97 18.88
CA VAL A 195 4.90 5.24 18.61
C VAL A 195 4.44 6.47 19.36
N HIS A 196 3.80 7.39 18.64
CA HIS A 196 3.24 8.64 19.16
C HIS A 196 1.73 8.64 18.93
N ILE A 197 0.98 8.95 20.00
CA ILE A 197 -0.48 9.01 19.95
C ILE A 197 -0.91 10.46 19.88
N GLY A 198 -1.62 10.83 18.83
CA GLY A 198 -2.19 12.17 18.71
C GLY A 198 -2.45 12.62 17.27
N ASP A 199 -3.16 13.75 17.19
CA ASP A 199 -3.44 14.42 15.93
C ASP A 199 -2.16 15.08 15.37
N VAL A 200 -1.74 14.58 14.21
CA VAL A 200 -0.53 15.04 13.52
C VAL A 200 -0.64 16.47 13.01
N PHE A 201 -1.84 17.04 12.87
CA PHE A 201 -2.05 18.41 12.41
C PHE A 201 -1.91 19.45 13.52
N ILE A 202 -1.85 19.03 14.79
CA ILE A 202 -1.59 19.96 15.90
C ILE A 202 -0.14 20.47 15.79
N PRO A 203 0.10 21.79 15.68
CA PRO A 203 1.45 22.33 15.58
C PRO A 203 2.27 22.06 16.84
N SER A 204 3.51 21.60 16.67
CA SER A 204 4.46 21.40 17.76
C SER A 204 5.84 21.94 17.39
N LYS A 205 6.38 22.84 18.21
CA LYS A 205 7.72 23.43 18.00
C LYS A 205 8.83 22.39 18.15
N ASP A 206 8.59 21.35 18.95
CA ASP A 206 9.56 20.26 19.19
C ASP A 206 9.77 19.37 17.96
N LEU A 207 8.93 19.52 16.93
CA LEU A 207 9.03 18.78 15.67
C LEU A 207 9.71 19.59 14.56
N HIS A 208 10.05 20.86 14.78
CA HIS A 208 10.65 21.70 13.74
C HIS A 208 12.02 21.16 13.30
N ARG A 209 12.18 20.92 11.99
CA ARG A 209 13.38 20.34 11.34
C ARG A 209 13.88 19.04 11.98
N ARG A 210 12.96 18.17 12.39
CA ARG A 210 13.27 16.90 13.07
C ARG A 210 13.48 15.74 12.10
N TYR A 211 12.74 15.70 10.99
CA TYR A 211 12.62 14.51 10.16
C TYR A 211 13.42 14.60 8.86
N ALA A 212 14.20 13.57 8.56
CA ALA A 212 14.80 13.40 7.25
C ALA A 212 13.75 13.08 6.18
N GLY A 213 12.70 12.35 6.54
CA GLY A 213 11.59 12.06 5.65
C GLY A 213 10.27 11.94 6.41
N ILE A 214 9.16 12.19 5.73
CA ILE A 214 7.82 12.02 6.30
C ILE A 214 6.99 11.21 5.31
N VAL A 215 6.57 10.02 5.73
CA VAL A 215 5.54 9.22 5.08
C VAL A 215 4.17 9.73 5.52
N VAL A 216 3.25 9.94 4.57
CA VAL A 216 1.88 10.38 4.86
C VAL A 216 0.88 9.37 4.27
N ASP A 217 0.16 8.69 5.16
CA ASP A 217 -0.82 7.64 4.85
C ASP A 217 -2.09 7.84 5.70
N LEU A 218 -2.70 9.03 5.60
CA LEU A 218 -3.78 9.48 6.46
C LEU A 218 -5.14 9.37 5.78
N PHE A 219 -6.01 8.51 6.31
CA PHE A 219 -7.31 8.19 5.74
C PHE A 219 -8.42 8.15 6.79
N SER A 220 -9.65 8.44 6.37
CA SER A 220 -10.90 8.24 7.11
C SER A 220 -12.02 7.91 6.12
N ASP A 221 -12.87 6.95 6.45
CA ASP A 221 -13.96 6.49 5.58
C ASP A 221 -13.51 6.16 4.14
N GLY A 222 -12.37 5.46 4.03
CA GLY A 222 -11.75 5.07 2.76
C GLY A 222 -11.23 6.25 1.92
N LYS A 223 -11.06 7.44 2.50
CA LYS A 223 -10.69 8.67 1.79
C LYS A 223 -9.53 9.38 2.47
N VAL A 224 -8.71 10.06 1.66
CA VAL A 224 -7.68 10.96 2.19
C VAL A 224 -8.32 12.05 3.04
N LEU A 225 -7.69 12.39 4.17
CA LEU A 225 -8.23 13.40 5.08
C LEU A 225 -8.37 14.77 4.39
N PRO A 226 -9.49 15.50 4.57
CA PRO A 226 -9.71 16.82 3.94
C PRO A 226 -8.61 17.84 4.22
N GLN A 227 -7.94 17.76 5.37
CA GLN A 227 -6.81 18.61 5.74
C GLN A 227 -5.67 18.53 4.71
N LEU A 228 -5.48 17.38 4.07
CA LEU A 228 -4.45 17.18 3.04
C LEU A 228 -4.85 17.76 1.67
N HIS A 229 -6.07 18.29 1.53
CA HIS A 229 -6.50 19.07 0.37
C HIS A 229 -6.13 20.56 0.49
N GLU A 230 -5.55 20.97 1.63
CA GLU A 230 -5.18 22.35 1.89
C GLU A 230 -3.66 22.56 1.72
N VAL A 231 -3.30 23.58 0.94
CA VAL A 231 -1.89 23.96 0.70
C VAL A 231 -1.18 24.30 2.01
N THR A 232 -1.86 24.98 2.93
CA THR A 232 -1.28 25.42 4.21
C THR A 232 -0.86 24.24 5.08
N THR A 233 -1.63 23.15 5.07
CA THR A 233 -1.29 21.93 5.81
C THR A 233 0.06 21.36 5.37
N TRP A 234 0.30 21.31 4.05
CA TRP A 234 1.57 20.83 3.51
C TRP A 234 2.75 21.73 3.89
N LEU A 235 2.55 23.05 3.86
CA LEU A 235 3.57 24.02 4.28
C LEU A 235 3.88 23.90 5.78
N GLU A 236 2.88 23.69 6.62
CA GLU A 236 3.06 23.49 8.07
C GLU A 236 3.77 22.17 8.39
N LEU A 237 3.42 21.08 7.70
CA LEU A 237 4.14 19.82 7.81
C LEU A 237 5.59 19.94 7.34
N ASN A 238 5.85 20.76 6.32
CA ASN A 238 7.19 20.96 5.76
C ASN A 238 8.16 21.59 6.76
N GLU A 239 7.68 22.40 7.70
CA GLU A 239 8.49 22.95 8.79
C GLU A 239 9.09 21.86 9.69
N ARG A 240 8.56 20.62 9.64
CA ARG A 240 9.09 19.47 10.38
C ARG A 240 10.23 18.75 9.66
N LEU A 241 10.41 19.00 8.37
CA LEU A 241 11.49 18.39 7.58
C LEU A 241 12.83 19.08 7.84
N MET A 242 13.88 18.27 7.96
CA MET A 242 15.27 18.71 7.88
C MET A 242 15.55 19.31 6.50
N ALA A 243 16.68 20.02 6.37
CA ALA A 243 17.15 20.45 5.05
C ALA A 243 17.33 19.23 4.11
N ASN A 244 16.81 19.33 2.89
CA ASN A 244 16.73 18.24 1.90
C ASN A 244 15.86 17.05 2.32
N GLY A 245 15.06 17.18 3.37
CA GLY A 245 14.06 16.19 3.72
C GLY A 245 12.92 16.14 2.71
N ARG A 246 12.18 15.02 2.69
CA ARG A 246 11.14 14.77 1.67
C ARG A 246 9.89 14.14 2.23
N PHE A 247 8.76 14.43 1.61
CA PHE A 247 7.52 13.69 1.77
C PHE A 247 7.42 12.53 0.79
N MET A 248 6.86 11.42 1.26
CA MET A 248 6.28 10.38 0.40
C MET A 248 4.84 10.12 0.83
N VAL A 249 3.89 10.25 -0.08
CA VAL A 249 2.48 10.38 0.25
C VAL A 249 1.66 9.35 -0.50
N ASN A 250 0.77 8.64 0.19
CA ASN A 250 -0.35 7.96 -0.43
C ASN A 250 -1.52 8.94 -0.59
N CYS A 251 -1.79 9.33 -1.83
CA CYS A 251 -2.85 10.28 -2.18
C CYS A 251 -4.21 9.59 -2.47
N GLY A 252 -4.34 8.28 -2.25
CA GLY A 252 -5.57 7.53 -2.55
C GLY A 252 -5.87 7.44 -4.05
N GLY A 253 -7.03 6.89 -4.41
CA GLY A 253 -7.48 6.71 -5.81
C GLY A 253 -8.29 7.88 -6.39
N ILE A 254 -8.72 7.76 -7.66
CA ILE A 254 -9.62 8.72 -8.32
C ILE A 254 -11.04 8.53 -7.77
N GLY A 255 -11.44 9.31 -6.76
CA GLY A 255 -12.79 9.23 -6.17
C GLY A 255 -12.90 9.59 -4.69
N GLY A 256 -11.82 10.02 -4.04
CA GLY A 256 -11.81 10.36 -2.62
C GLY A 256 -12.58 11.65 -2.22
N GLY A 257 -13.04 12.45 -3.17
CA GLY A 257 -13.80 13.69 -2.92
C GLY A 257 -15.28 13.54 -3.25
N SER A 258 -16.17 13.88 -2.31
CA SER A 258 -17.59 14.07 -2.62
C SER A 258 -17.78 15.35 -3.45
N SER A 259 -17.67 15.21 -4.75
CA SER A 259 -18.69 15.71 -5.67
C SER A 259 -18.44 15.04 -7.01
N ALA A 260 -19.17 13.95 -7.25
CA ALA A 260 -19.74 13.79 -8.57
C ALA A 260 -20.62 15.03 -8.80
N MET A 261 -20.01 16.13 -9.25
CA MET A 261 -20.72 17.04 -10.12
C MET A 261 -21.13 16.18 -11.31
N GLU A 262 -22.40 15.77 -11.33
CA GLU A 262 -23.12 15.45 -12.54
C GLU A 262 -22.86 16.60 -13.55
N GLY A 263 -21.84 16.45 -14.39
CA GLY A 263 -21.50 17.48 -15.36
C GLY A 263 -20.06 17.52 -15.90
N SER A 264 -19.06 16.92 -15.26
CA SER A 264 -17.68 16.97 -15.78
C SER A 264 -17.15 15.59 -16.16
N ALA A 265 -16.95 15.40 -17.47
CA ALA A 265 -16.18 14.37 -18.16
C ALA A 265 -16.15 12.95 -17.55
N ASP A 266 -16.72 11.98 -18.28
CA ASP A 266 -16.56 10.55 -18.03
C ASP A 266 -15.08 10.22 -17.74
N PRO A 267 -14.72 9.64 -16.57
CA PRO A 267 -13.34 9.31 -16.20
C PRO A 267 -12.62 8.42 -17.22
N LYS A 268 -13.37 7.82 -18.15
CA LYS A 268 -12.88 7.02 -19.28
C LYS A 268 -12.31 7.84 -20.44
N ASN A 269 -12.45 9.17 -20.44
CA ASN A 269 -12.00 10.05 -21.52
C ASN A 269 -10.80 10.93 -21.17
N LEU A 270 -10.28 10.88 -19.94
CA LEU A 270 -9.05 11.56 -19.57
C LEU A 270 -7.86 10.68 -19.96
N SER A 271 -6.84 11.30 -20.58
CA SER A 271 -5.55 10.62 -20.76
C SER A 271 -4.95 10.25 -19.40
N SER A 272 -4.10 9.22 -19.35
CA SER A 272 -3.39 8.82 -18.11
C SER A 272 -2.74 10.01 -17.41
N ASP A 273 -2.20 10.92 -18.23
CA ASP A 273 -1.35 12.05 -17.85
C ASP A 273 -2.14 13.21 -17.21
N GLU A 274 -3.47 13.26 -17.37
CA GLU A 274 -4.33 14.29 -16.75
C GLU A 274 -5.15 13.76 -15.57
N SER A 275 -5.16 12.44 -15.36
CA SER A 275 -5.98 11.80 -14.33
C SER A 275 -5.62 12.22 -12.90
N TRP A 276 -4.37 12.65 -12.68
CA TRP A 276 -3.90 13.17 -11.39
C TRP A 276 -4.55 14.52 -11.03
N LEU A 277 -4.99 15.32 -12.00
CA LEU A 277 -5.64 16.62 -11.76
C LEU A 277 -6.95 16.49 -10.98
N LEU A 278 -7.54 15.30 -10.99
CA LEU A 278 -8.75 14.97 -10.25
C LEU A 278 -8.48 14.58 -8.79
N ASN A 279 -7.21 14.40 -8.38
CA ASN A 279 -6.85 14.03 -7.02
C ASN A 279 -6.60 15.31 -6.18
N PRO A 280 -7.49 15.66 -5.22
CA PRO A 280 -7.38 16.92 -4.49
C PRO A 280 -6.12 17.01 -3.61
N ALA A 281 -5.70 15.90 -3.00
CA ALA A 281 -4.50 15.87 -2.17
C ALA A 281 -3.23 16.10 -3.00
N LEU A 282 -3.12 15.43 -4.15
CA LEU A 282 -2.00 15.61 -5.06
C LEU A 282 -1.95 17.03 -5.65
N LYS A 283 -3.12 17.60 -5.96
CA LYS A 283 -3.24 19.00 -6.42
C LYS A 283 -2.78 19.99 -5.34
N ALA A 284 -3.23 19.81 -4.10
CA ALA A 284 -2.80 20.65 -2.98
C ALA A 284 -1.28 20.54 -2.73
N LEU A 285 -0.74 19.33 -2.79
CA LEU A 285 0.69 19.05 -2.66
C LEU A 285 1.50 19.72 -3.80
N SER A 286 1.04 19.63 -5.04
CA SER A 286 1.65 20.30 -6.20
C SER A 286 1.64 21.82 -6.07
N ASN A 287 0.54 22.39 -5.58
CA ASN A 287 0.45 23.83 -5.33
C ASN A 287 1.36 24.29 -4.18
N ALA A 288 1.56 23.45 -3.16
CA ALA A 288 2.47 23.73 -2.05
C ALA A 288 3.94 23.69 -2.48
N PHE A 289 4.29 22.79 -3.41
CA PHE A 289 5.67 22.61 -3.88
C PHE A 289 5.76 22.60 -5.42
N PRO A 290 5.55 23.76 -6.08
CA PRO A 290 5.54 23.84 -7.54
C PRO A 290 6.83 23.31 -8.18
N GLY A 291 6.66 22.43 -9.18
CA GLY A 291 7.79 21.81 -9.91
C GLY A 291 8.64 20.83 -9.09
N GLN A 292 8.20 20.48 -7.88
CA GLN A 292 8.93 19.57 -6.98
C GLN A 292 8.17 18.28 -6.66
N ILE A 293 7.07 18.01 -7.38
CA ILE A 293 6.30 16.78 -7.19
C ILE A 293 6.54 15.82 -8.34
N SER A 294 6.81 14.58 -7.98
CA SER A 294 6.79 13.46 -8.90
C SER A 294 5.81 12.41 -8.36
N TRP A 295 4.97 11.84 -9.22
CA TRP A 295 3.90 10.95 -8.79
C TRP A 295 3.79 9.72 -9.67
N LYS A 296 3.25 8.62 -9.14
CA LYS A 296 2.88 7.45 -9.92
C LYS A 296 1.54 6.91 -9.50
N ARG A 297 0.84 6.28 -10.44
CA ARG A 297 -0.37 5.52 -10.15
C ARG A 297 0.00 4.04 -10.00
N MET A 298 -0.41 3.43 -8.91
CA MET A 298 -0.21 2.00 -8.70
C MET A 298 -1.08 1.20 -9.67
N PRO A 299 -0.64 0.01 -10.11
CA PRO A 299 -1.46 -0.90 -10.91
C PRO A 299 -2.79 -1.26 -10.22
N LYS A 300 -3.75 -1.76 -10.99
CA LYS A 300 -5.09 -2.07 -10.48
C LYS A 300 -5.09 -3.16 -9.43
N GLU A 301 -4.29 -4.17 -9.67
CA GLU A 301 -3.96 -5.25 -8.76
C GLU A 301 -3.35 -4.76 -7.44
N ASN A 302 -2.83 -3.53 -7.40
CA ASN A 302 -2.12 -2.94 -6.25
C ASN A 302 -2.88 -1.72 -5.65
N GLY A 303 -4.19 -1.62 -5.88
CA GLY A 303 -5.07 -0.65 -5.24
C GLY A 303 -5.33 0.66 -5.99
N GLU A 304 -4.66 0.90 -7.13
CA GLU A 304 -4.82 2.14 -7.93
C GLU A 304 -4.51 3.46 -7.19
N ASN A 305 -3.85 3.39 -6.04
CA ASN A 305 -3.42 4.56 -5.28
C ASN A 305 -2.46 5.44 -6.10
N PHE A 306 -2.59 6.75 -5.95
CA PHE A 306 -1.56 7.69 -6.37
C PHE A 306 -0.52 7.81 -5.27
N MET A 307 0.74 7.57 -5.62
CA MET A 307 1.89 7.82 -4.75
C MET A 307 2.58 9.09 -5.20
N ALA A 308 2.92 9.98 -4.27
CA ALA A 308 3.64 11.22 -4.56
C ALA A 308 4.93 11.31 -3.75
N LEU A 309 5.96 11.91 -4.36
CA LEU A 309 7.26 12.17 -3.76
C LEU A 309 7.63 13.64 -4.01
N THR A 310 8.12 14.32 -2.97
CA THR A 310 8.66 15.66 -3.12
C THR A 310 10.16 15.68 -3.41
N GLY A 311 10.62 16.74 -4.06
CA GLY A 311 12.02 17.01 -4.35
C GLY A 311 12.48 16.42 -5.69
N PRO A 312 13.75 16.62 -6.06
CA PRO A 312 14.27 16.19 -7.36
C PRO A 312 14.34 14.67 -7.43
N LEU A 313 14.03 14.09 -8.59
CA LEU A 313 14.24 12.65 -8.82
C LEU A 313 15.71 12.28 -8.50
N PRO A 314 15.94 11.16 -7.79
CA PRO A 314 17.29 10.70 -7.55
C PRO A 314 17.92 10.24 -8.86
N ASP A 315 19.26 10.19 -8.90
CA ASP A 315 19.96 9.44 -9.94
C ASP A 315 19.53 7.97 -9.86
N LEU A 316 18.91 7.45 -10.93
CA LEU A 316 18.24 6.15 -10.91
C LEU A 316 19.22 4.98 -10.75
N GLU A 317 20.44 5.10 -11.29
CA GLU A 317 21.47 4.06 -11.15
C GLU A 317 22.00 4.01 -9.71
N SER A 318 22.37 5.17 -9.15
CA SER A 318 22.80 5.27 -7.75
C SER A 318 21.69 4.85 -6.79
N TRP A 319 20.45 5.22 -7.07
CA TRP A 319 19.31 4.82 -6.24
C TRP A 319 19.07 3.32 -6.31
N SER A 320 19.01 2.73 -7.51
CA SER A 320 18.79 1.29 -7.71
C SER A 320 19.88 0.47 -7.02
N ALA A 321 21.13 0.95 -7.02
CA ALA A 321 22.24 0.32 -6.31
C ALA A 321 22.14 0.42 -4.78
N SER A 322 21.38 1.39 -4.25
CA SER A 322 21.24 1.66 -2.82
C SER A 322 20.05 0.97 -2.16
N VAL A 323 19.09 0.46 -2.94
CA VAL A 323 17.88 -0.20 -2.42
C VAL A 323 17.89 -1.71 -2.70
N PRO A 324 17.34 -2.54 -1.80
CA PRO A 324 17.25 -3.98 -2.03
C PRO A 324 16.22 -4.30 -3.12
N SER A 325 16.31 -5.51 -3.67
CA SER A 325 15.26 -6.05 -4.53
C SER A 325 14.01 -6.37 -3.70
N PRO A 326 12.78 -6.14 -4.20
CA PRO A 326 12.40 -5.74 -5.55
C PRO A 326 12.45 -4.24 -5.87
N LEU A 327 12.67 -3.33 -4.91
CA LEU A 327 12.68 -1.88 -5.16
C LEU A 327 13.65 -1.47 -6.25
N SER A 328 14.84 -2.07 -6.30
CA SER A 328 15.84 -1.76 -7.33
C SER A 328 15.38 -2.06 -8.76
N ARG A 329 14.35 -2.92 -8.92
CA ARG A 329 13.76 -3.30 -10.21
C ARG A 329 12.50 -2.48 -10.55
N SER A 330 11.87 -1.84 -9.58
CA SER A 330 10.85 -0.85 -9.89
C SER A 330 11.57 0.40 -10.40
N LYS A 331 11.33 0.77 -11.66
CA LYS A 331 11.64 2.16 -12.04
C LYS A 331 10.81 3.01 -11.09
N LEU A 332 11.40 4.00 -10.43
CA LEU A 332 10.65 4.94 -9.57
C LEU A 332 9.38 5.41 -10.27
N GLY A 333 9.38 5.47 -11.62
CA GLY A 333 8.17 5.46 -12.43
C GLY A 333 7.30 6.67 -12.17
N LEU A 334 7.92 7.71 -11.62
CA LEU A 334 7.25 8.93 -11.24
C LEU A 334 7.21 9.85 -12.46
N GLU A 335 6.01 10.28 -12.81
CA GLU A 335 5.74 11.33 -13.77
C GLU A 335 5.90 12.70 -13.08
N SER A 336 6.40 13.68 -13.82
CA SER A 336 6.57 15.06 -13.33
C SER A 336 5.27 15.83 -13.48
N SER A 337 4.81 16.50 -12.42
CA SER A 337 3.72 17.49 -12.52
C SER A 337 4.26 18.80 -13.11
N SER A 338 4.72 18.80 -14.35
CA SER A 338 5.07 20.05 -15.03
C SER A 338 3.80 20.66 -15.62
N GLU A 339 3.31 21.76 -15.04
CA GLU A 339 2.45 22.70 -15.77
C GLU A 339 3.29 23.37 -16.86
N SER A 340 2.82 23.31 -18.11
CA SER A 340 3.31 24.14 -19.21
C SER A 340 2.68 25.52 -19.18
#